data_AF-A0A2U2BQ01-F1
#
_entry.id   AF-A0A2U2BQ01-F1
#
_cell.length_a   1.000
_cell.length_b   1.000
_cell.length_c   1.000
_cell.angle_alpha   90.00
_cell.angle_beta   90.00
_cell.angle_gamma   90.00
#
_symmetry.space_group_name_H-M   'P 1'
#
loop_
_entity.id
_entity.type
_entity.pdbx_description
1 polymer ?
#
loop_
_entity_poly.entity_id
_entity_poly.type
_entity_poly.pdbx_seq_one_letter_code
_entity_poly.pdbx_strand_id
1 'polypeptide(L)'
;MEVRGVPRAVAVAAAESGYVVWPISNGWGGAPRPMVMDCHYGFKGSGLFDLDEFALFLNGEKTPAKSPIGTSTYKNVRDIKDLREIANLPLHRHSIERGYTCFRGQPRDYWTSRAVPNPRISDDQRKERIITPSYWRSFLELPLSSRDMGPPQSIFKTILADSLIYHGIPDWQTLSQRNHERYGTHYFISDLEDFPDPESQEYYKRWIRHKVQPGGEYPLIEQHYGKPTIGLDVTFDLGVAAFFASHYWSRSADSTKATYLPIEEGRHEGVVYLLRFRDPTVKRTDYLVTSLGVFEHLPVVRPLRQQCGLPAFHAHEIAAAARDLEAVILLDAGFDTSGLPEPEYLFPIEDDPFYLALIEQRKRFEDWWSWVVDYEF
;
A
#
# COMPACT_ATOMS: atom_id res chain seq x y z
N MET A 1 -15.03 -22.24 -23.50
CA MET A 1 -14.19 -23.27 -22.87
C MET A 1 -14.53 -24.68 -23.35
N GLU A 2 -15.80 -25.11 -23.31
CA GLU A 2 -16.19 -26.46 -23.78
C GLU A 2 -15.79 -26.77 -25.24
N VAL A 3 -15.92 -25.79 -26.15
CA VAL A 3 -15.45 -25.91 -27.56
C VAL A 3 -13.93 -26.21 -27.65
N ARG A 4 -13.16 -25.88 -26.61
CA ARG A 4 -11.71 -26.13 -26.50
C ARG A 4 -11.39 -27.39 -25.67
N GLY A 5 -12.38 -28.26 -25.44
CA GLY A 5 -12.21 -29.51 -24.71
C GLY A 5 -12.13 -29.37 -23.18
N VAL A 6 -12.21 -28.16 -22.63
CA VAL A 6 -12.15 -27.93 -21.17
C VAL A 6 -13.45 -28.43 -20.52
N PRO A 7 -13.40 -29.36 -19.55
CA PRO A 7 -14.58 -29.82 -18.84
C PRO A 7 -15.31 -28.67 -18.13
N ARG A 8 -16.65 -28.69 -18.14
CA ARG A 8 -17.47 -27.63 -17.53
C ARG A 8 -17.11 -27.36 -16.07
N ALA A 9 -16.88 -28.41 -15.28
CA ALA A 9 -16.49 -28.29 -13.87
C ALA A 9 -15.17 -27.52 -13.70
N VAL A 10 -14.18 -27.77 -14.57
CA VAL A 10 -12.90 -27.07 -14.56
C VAL A 10 -13.06 -25.60 -14.97
N ALA A 11 -13.90 -25.33 -15.97
CA ALA A 11 -14.22 -23.97 -16.39
C ALA A 11 -14.94 -23.16 -15.29
N VAL A 12 -15.84 -23.79 -14.52
CA VAL A 12 -16.49 -23.18 -13.36
C VAL A 12 -15.48 -22.89 -12.26
N ALA A 13 -14.61 -23.85 -11.93
CA ALA A 13 -13.54 -23.66 -10.94
C ALA A 13 -12.57 -22.52 -11.34
N ALA A 14 -12.30 -22.35 -12.64
CA ALA A 14 -11.54 -21.21 -13.14
C ALA A 14 -12.29 -19.89 -12.92
N ALA A 15 -13.58 -19.82 -13.26
CA ALA A 15 -14.37 -18.61 -13.01
C ALA A 15 -14.41 -18.24 -11.51
N GLU A 16 -14.59 -19.22 -10.63
CA GLU A 16 -14.58 -19.06 -9.16
C GLU A 16 -13.21 -18.66 -8.62
N SER A 17 -12.13 -19.17 -9.21
CA SER A 17 -10.75 -18.74 -8.90
C SER A 17 -10.46 -17.32 -9.40
N GLY A 18 -11.35 -16.76 -10.22
CA GLY A 18 -11.33 -15.37 -10.62
C GLY A 18 -10.81 -15.09 -12.02
N TYR A 19 -10.96 -16.05 -12.93
CA TYR A 19 -10.66 -15.86 -14.35
C TYR A 19 -11.89 -15.39 -15.11
N VAL A 20 -11.75 -14.32 -15.88
CA VAL A 20 -12.79 -13.77 -16.74
C VAL A 20 -12.33 -13.72 -18.18
N VAL A 21 -13.21 -14.07 -19.11
CA VAL A 21 -12.94 -13.85 -20.55
C VAL A 21 -13.11 -12.36 -20.81
N TRP A 22 -12.02 -11.73 -21.29
CA TRP A 22 -11.99 -10.32 -21.56
C TRP A 22 -11.87 -10.07 -23.07
N PRO A 23 -12.87 -9.44 -23.70
CA PRO A 23 -12.75 -9.03 -25.10
C PRO A 23 -11.85 -7.79 -25.17
N ILE A 24 -10.61 -7.96 -25.59
CA ILE A 24 -9.75 -6.80 -25.91
C ILE A 24 -10.16 -6.30 -27.29
N SER A 25 -10.93 -5.22 -27.34
CA SER A 25 -11.14 -4.43 -28.55
C SER A 25 -9.85 -3.69 -28.89
N ASN A 26 -8.98 -4.34 -29.66
CA ASN A 26 -7.90 -3.79 -30.47
C ASN A 26 -7.33 -2.42 -30.05
N GLY A 27 -6.64 -2.35 -28.92
CA GLY A 27 -5.79 -1.18 -28.60
C GLY A 27 -4.48 -1.13 -29.41
N TRP A 28 -4.14 -2.22 -30.13
CA TRP A 28 -2.84 -2.43 -30.77
C TRP A 28 -2.95 -2.98 -32.21
N GLY A 29 -3.96 -2.56 -32.98
CA GLY A 29 -3.99 -2.70 -34.45
C GLY A 29 -4.18 -4.10 -35.07
N GLY A 30 -4.41 -5.15 -34.28
CA GLY A 30 -4.70 -6.51 -34.78
C GLY A 30 -6.20 -6.87 -34.74
N ALA A 31 -6.58 -8.04 -35.29
CA ALA A 31 -7.93 -8.61 -35.09
C ALA A 31 -8.19 -8.93 -33.61
N PRO A 32 -9.44 -8.81 -33.11
CA PRO A 32 -9.76 -9.10 -31.71
C PRO A 32 -9.32 -10.52 -31.35
N ARG A 33 -8.50 -10.64 -30.32
CA ARG A 33 -8.14 -11.94 -29.73
C ARG A 33 -8.89 -12.08 -28.41
N PRO A 34 -9.63 -13.18 -28.21
CA PRO A 34 -10.22 -13.44 -26.92
C PRO A 34 -9.09 -13.73 -25.92
N MET A 35 -9.07 -12.96 -24.84
CA MET A 35 -8.10 -13.11 -23.77
C MET A 35 -8.81 -13.58 -22.51
N VAL A 36 -8.05 -14.15 -21.58
CA VAL A 36 -8.49 -14.43 -20.21
C VAL A 36 -7.71 -13.55 -19.27
N MET A 37 -8.41 -12.90 -18.35
CA MET A 37 -7.81 -12.12 -17.27
C MET A 37 -7.98 -12.84 -15.94
N ASP A 38 -6.90 -12.99 -15.18
CA ASP A 38 -6.92 -13.35 -13.76
C ASP A 38 -7.07 -12.07 -12.91
N CYS A 39 -8.25 -11.88 -12.32
CA CYS A 39 -8.58 -10.71 -11.50
C CYS A 39 -7.81 -10.61 -10.17
N HIS A 40 -6.87 -11.52 -9.89
CA HIS A 40 -5.89 -11.33 -8.81
C HIS A 40 -4.68 -10.50 -9.27
N TYR A 41 -4.34 -10.55 -10.56
CA TYR A 41 -3.14 -9.90 -11.12
C TYR A 41 -3.49 -8.84 -12.17
N GLY A 42 -4.74 -8.74 -12.58
CA GLY A 42 -5.28 -7.71 -13.47
C GLY A 42 -4.63 -7.70 -14.85
N PHE A 43 -4.44 -6.49 -15.39
CA PHE A 43 -3.87 -6.29 -16.72
C PHE A 43 -2.35 -6.38 -16.78
N LYS A 44 -1.66 -6.52 -15.63
CA LYS A 44 -0.23 -6.78 -15.65
C LYS A 44 0.02 -8.08 -16.40
N GLY A 45 1.12 -8.17 -17.15
CA GLY A 45 1.37 -9.32 -18.06
C GLY A 45 1.33 -10.72 -17.43
N SER A 46 1.27 -10.86 -16.10
CA SER A 46 0.98 -12.11 -15.40
C SER A 46 -0.50 -12.47 -15.27
N GLY A 47 -1.40 -11.51 -15.37
CA GLY A 47 -2.84 -11.73 -15.28
C GLY A 47 -3.53 -11.93 -16.63
N LEU A 48 -2.84 -11.72 -17.76
CA LEU A 48 -3.47 -11.74 -19.09
C LEU A 48 -2.96 -12.91 -19.96
N PHE A 49 -3.87 -13.79 -20.39
CA PHE A 49 -3.56 -14.99 -21.16
C PHE A 49 -4.30 -15.02 -22.48
N ASP A 50 -3.69 -15.62 -23.50
CA ASP A 50 -4.43 -16.02 -24.69
C ASP A 50 -5.43 -17.13 -24.31
N LEU A 51 -6.65 -17.07 -24.85
CA LEU A 51 -7.72 -18.00 -24.49
C LEU A 51 -7.37 -19.47 -24.81
N ASP A 52 -6.66 -19.72 -25.91
CA ASP A 52 -6.26 -21.08 -26.30
C ASP A 52 -5.12 -21.58 -25.39
N GLU A 53 -4.16 -20.72 -25.07
CA GLU A 53 -3.11 -21.02 -24.08
C GLU A 53 -3.70 -21.39 -22.71
N PHE A 54 -4.68 -20.62 -22.25
CA PHE A 54 -5.30 -20.88 -20.96
C PHE A 54 -6.11 -22.18 -20.97
N ALA A 55 -6.79 -22.50 -22.08
CA ALA A 55 -7.50 -23.78 -22.21
C ALA A 55 -6.56 -24.99 -22.14
N LEU A 56 -5.39 -24.93 -22.81
CA LEU A 56 -4.36 -25.97 -22.70
C LEU A 56 -3.86 -26.15 -21.26
N PHE A 57 -3.69 -25.05 -20.53
CA PHE A 57 -3.36 -25.10 -19.11
C PHE A 57 -4.45 -25.79 -18.28
N LEU A 58 -5.73 -25.47 -18.50
CA LEU A 58 -6.85 -26.09 -17.80
C LEU A 58 -6.99 -27.60 -18.09
N ASN A 59 -6.60 -28.04 -19.30
CA ASN A 59 -6.57 -29.46 -19.66
C ASN A 59 -5.35 -30.21 -19.09
N GLY A 60 -4.43 -29.53 -18.40
CA GLY A 60 -3.19 -30.12 -17.88
C GLY A 60 -2.11 -30.34 -18.94
N GLU A 61 -2.29 -29.81 -20.15
CA GLU A 61 -1.35 -29.94 -21.26
C GLU A 61 -0.18 -28.94 -21.15
N LYS A 62 -0.36 -27.86 -20.38
CA LYS A 62 0.70 -26.93 -19.99
C LYS A 62 0.90 -26.94 -18.48
N THR A 63 2.14 -27.09 -18.05
CA THR A 63 2.54 -26.82 -16.66
C THR A 63 2.56 -25.32 -16.40
N PRO A 64 2.37 -24.85 -15.15
CA PRO A 64 2.63 -23.46 -14.80
C PRO A 64 4.00 -23.05 -15.34
N ALA A 65 4.07 -21.88 -15.98
CA ALA A 65 5.35 -21.26 -16.26
C ALA A 65 6.10 -21.14 -14.94
N LYS A 66 7.38 -21.55 -14.93
CA LYS A 66 8.25 -21.35 -13.76
C LYS A 66 8.13 -19.90 -13.31
N SER A 67 8.07 -19.72 -11.98
CA SER A 67 8.09 -18.45 -11.22
C SER A 67 8.76 -17.34 -12.01
N PRO A 68 8.21 -16.10 -12.06
CA PRO A 68 8.60 -15.05 -12.99
C PRO A 68 10.08 -15.12 -13.34
N ILE A 69 10.35 -15.43 -14.61
CA ILE A 69 11.68 -15.61 -15.19
C ILE A 69 12.65 -14.57 -14.58
N GLY A 70 13.49 -15.00 -13.64
CA GLY A 70 14.57 -14.18 -13.06
C GLY A 70 14.42 -13.66 -11.62
N THR A 71 13.37 -13.99 -10.85
CA THR A 71 13.34 -13.59 -9.42
C THR A 71 14.38 -14.36 -8.61
N SER A 72 15.41 -13.66 -8.13
CA SER A 72 16.47 -14.26 -7.31
C SER A 72 15.96 -14.52 -5.89
N THR A 73 16.25 -15.69 -5.32
CA THR A 73 15.93 -15.99 -3.93
C THR A 73 17.22 -16.15 -3.12
N TYR A 74 17.37 -15.34 -2.08
CA TYR A 74 18.46 -15.39 -1.11
C TYR A 74 17.91 -15.96 0.19
N LYS A 75 18.67 -16.84 0.84
CA LYS A 75 18.26 -17.53 2.07
C LYS A 75 19.29 -17.33 3.17
N ASN A 76 18.86 -17.44 4.42
CA ASN A 76 19.70 -17.40 5.61
C ASN A 76 20.53 -16.11 5.67
N VAL A 77 19.90 -14.98 5.36
CA VAL A 77 20.51 -13.65 5.49
C VAL A 77 20.50 -13.27 6.95
N ARG A 78 21.67 -12.97 7.52
CA ARG A 78 21.84 -12.94 8.99
C ARG A 78 21.75 -11.57 9.62
N ASP A 79 22.00 -10.51 8.85
CA ASP A 79 22.01 -9.14 9.38
C ASP A 79 21.78 -8.10 8.27
N ILE A 80 21.77 -6.82 8.65
CA ILE A 80 21.64 -5.70 7.72
C ILE A 80 22.85 -5.55 6.77
N LYS A 81 24.02 -6.09 7.12
CA LYS A 81 25.21 -6.05 6.27
C LYS A 81 25.05 -7.04 5.11
N ASP A 82 24.64 -8.27 5.37
CA ASP A 82 24.32 -9.29 4.36
C ASP A 82 23.24 -8.74 3.38
N LEU A 83 22.21 -8.06 3.90
CA LEU A 83 21.19 -7.38 3.09
C LEU A 83 21.80 -6.33 2.14
N ARG A 84 22.72 -5.50 2.64
CA ARG A 84 23.41 -4.49 1.84
C ARG A 84 24.35 -5.12 0.81
N GLU A 85 25.01 -6.24 1.13
CA GLU A 85 25.84 -6.97 0.18
C GLU A 85 25.00 -7.51 -0.99
N ILE A 86 23.82 -8.07 -0.71
CA ILE A 86 22.86 -8.50 -1.74
C ILE A 86 22.40 -7.31 -2.59
N ALA A 87 22.01 -6.20 -1.97
CA ALA A 87 21.58 -4.99 -2.67
C ALA A 87 22.68 -4.41 -3.59
N ASN A 88 23.95 -4.62 -3.25
CA ASN A 88 25.10 -4.17 -4.04
C ASN A 88 25.52 -5.13 -5.16
N LEU A 89 24.90 -6.32 -5.28
CA LEU A 89 25.17 -7.22 -6.40
C LEU A 89 24.85 -6.52 -7.74
N PRO A 90 25.63 -6.76 -8.82
CA PRO A 90 25.43 -6.10 -10.11
C PRO A 90 24.01 -6.20 -10.68
N LEU A 91 23.31 -7.29 -10.37
CA LEU A 91 21.94 -7.53 -10.80
C LEU A 91 20.94 -6.49 -10.24
N HIS A 92 21.11 -6.06 -8.99
CA HIS A 92 20.15 -5.19 -8.27
C HIS A 92 20.63 -3.75 -8.21
N ARG A 93 21.95 -3.57 -8.05
CA ARG A 93 22.60 -2.29 -7.79
C ARG A 93 22.16 -1.18 -8.75
N HIS A 94 22.14 -1.46 -10.06
CA HIS A 94 21.78 -0.46 -11.05
C HIS A 94 20.34 0.06 -10.88
N SER A 95 19.38 -0.81 -10.55
CA SER A 95 17.99 -0.42 -10.36
C SER A 95 17.78 0.32 -9.04
N ILE A 96 18.48 -0.09 -7.98
CA ILE A 96 18.47 0.60 -6.68
C ILE A 96 19.08 2.01 -6.78
N GLU A 97 20.29 2.14 -7.35
CA GLU A 97 20.98 3.44 -7.49
C GLU A 97 20.18 4.44 -8.32
N ARG A 98 19.43 3.96 -9.33
CA ARG A 98 18.55 4.80 -10.15
C ARG A 98 17.16 5.02 -9.54
N GLY A 99 16.89 4.47 -8.35
CA GLY A 99 15.63 4.62 -7.64
C GLY A 99 14.45 3.87 -8.25
N TYR A 100 14.67 2.81 -9.03
CA TYR A 100 13.60 1.97 -9.60
C TYR A 100 13.20 0.80 -8.70
N THR A 101 13.98 0.53 -7.66
CA THR A 101 13.71 -0.54 -6.70
C THR A 101 13.20 0.07 -5.41
N CYS A 102 12.12 -0.51 -4.87
CA CYS A 102 11.63 -0.27 -3.52
C CYS A 102 11.59 -1.60 -2.76
N PHE A 103 11.47 -1.51 -1.44
CA PHE A 103 11.56 -2.63 -0.53
C PHE A 103 10.27 -2.78 0.25
N ARG A 104 9.98 -4.03 0.64
CA ARG A 104 8.90 -4.33 1.58
C ARG A 104 9.32 -5.44 2.52
N GLY A 105 9.29 -5.17 3.81
CA GLY A 105 9.44 -6.16 4.86
C GLY A 105 8.12 -6.80 5.24
N GLN A 106 8.16 -8.09 5.56
CA GLN A 106 7.05 -8.79 6.21
C GLN A 106 7.60 -9.80 7.22
N PRO A 107 6.90 -10.03 8.34
CA PRO A 107 7.35 -10.97 9.37
C PRO A 107 7.41 -12.43 8.88
N ARG A 108 6.76 -12.73 7.74
CA ARG A 108 6.87 -14.01 7.02
C ARG A 108 6.51 -13.88 5.54
N ASP A 109 6.92 -14.86 4.74
CA ASP A 109 6.48 -15.02 3.35
C ASP A 109 5.08 -15.66 3.30
N TYR A 110 4.12 -14.98 2.66
CA TYR A 110 2.73 -15.41 2.61
C TYR A 110 2.39 -16.02 1.26
N TRP A 111 1.70 -17.15 1.30
CA TRP A 111 1.30 -17.93 0.14
C TRP A 111 -0.19 -18.26 0.18
N THR A 112 -0.84 -18.31 -0.98
CA THR A 112 -2.21 -18.80 -1.14
C THR A 112 -2.28 -19.96 -2.13
N SER A 113 -3.40 -20.68 -2.12
CA SER A 113 -3.72 -21.73 -3.08
C SER A 113 -5.16 -21.57 -3.55
N ARG A 114 -5.35 -21.60 -4.86
CA ARG A 114 -6.67 -21.56 -5.51
C ARG A 114 -6.91 -22.85 -6.29
N ALA A 115 -8.18 -23.18 -6.55
CA ALA A 115 -8.54 -24.35 -7.36
C ALA A 115 -7.85 -24.31 -8.74
N VAL A 116 -7.85 -23.12 -9.36
CA VAL A 116 -7.09 -22.83 -10.57
C VAL A 116 -6.06 -21.73 -10.26
N PRO A 117 -4.77 -22.06 -10.11
CA PRO A 117 -3.73 -21.09 -9.80
C PRO A 117 -3.29 -20.35 -11.06
N ASN A 118 -2.63 -19.21 -10.87
CA ASN A 118 -2.08 -18.38 -11.94
C ASN A 118 -1.01 -19.17 -12.72
N PRO A 119 -1.22 -19.40 -14.03
CA PRO A 119 -0.28 -20.15 -14.86
C PRO A 119 1.12 -19.54 -14.97
N ARG A 120 1.32 -18.28 -14.60
CA ARG A 120 2.60 -17.55 -14.76
C ARG A 120 3.29 -17.16 -13.46
N ILE A 121 2.62 -17.36 -12.32
CA ILE A 121 3.12 -16.92 -11.01
C ILE A 121 3.22 -18.08 -10.02
N SER A 122 2.37 -19.09 -10.16
CA SER A 122 2.38 -20.21 -9.23
C SER A 122 3.68 -21.03 -9.27
N ASP A 123 4.05 -21.58 -8.12
CA ASP A 123 5.17 -22.50 -8.00
C ASP A 123 4.82 -23.92 -8.46
N ASP A 124 5.75 -24.85 -8.30
CA ASP A 124 5.57 -26.27 -8.62
C ASP A 124 4.53 -26.96 -7.72
N GLN A 125 4.27 -26.40 -6.53
CA GLN A 125 3.21 -26.81 -5.61
C GLN A 125 1.86 -26.13 -5.90
N ARG A 126 1.75 -25.35 -6.99
CA ARG A 126 0.54 -24.58 -7.35
C ARG A 126 0.18 -23.50 -6.32
N LYS A 127 1.15 -23.03 -5.53
CA LYS A 127 1.00 -21.93 -4.58
C LYS A 127 1.41 -20.61 -5.22
N GLU A 128 0.78 -19.54 -4.77
CA GLU A 128 1.05 -18.19 -5.24
C GLU A 128 1.50 -17.31 -4.08
N ARG A 129 2.60 -16.58 -4.27
CA ARG A 129 3.04 -15.61 -3.27
C ARG A 129 2.11 -14.40 -3.28
N ILE A 130 1.70 -13.96 -2.09
CA ILE A 130 0.74 -12.87 -1.92
C ILE A 130 1.43 -11.63 -1.34
N ILE A 131 1.51 -10.60 -2.17
CA ILE A 131 1.96 -9.26 -1.77
C ILE A 131 0.80 -8.30 -2.03
N THR A 132 0.02 -8.06 -0.98
CA THR A 132 -1.29 -7.41 -1.10
C THR A 132 -1.40 -6.20 -0.18
N PRO A 133 -1.96 -5.07 -0.67
CA PRO A 133 -2.34 -3.91 0.14
C PRO A 133 -3.20 -4.27 1.35
N SER A 134 -3.12 -3.49 2.42
CA SER A 134 -3.81 -3.79 3.69
C SER A 134 -5.31 -3.96 3.53
N TYR A 135 -5.96 -3.13 2.70
CA TYR A 135 -7.42 -3.20 2.49
C TYR A 135 -7.85 -4.52 1.85
N TRP A 136 -7.09 -5.00 0.87
CA TRP A 136 -7.46 -6.16 0.09
C TRP A 136 -7.21 -7.50 0.82
N ARG A 137 -6.48 -7.51 1.94
CA ARG A 137 -6.17 -8.74 2.69
C ARG A 137 -7.41 -9.46 3.21
N SER A 138 -8.47 -8.74 3.59
CA SER A 138 -9.73 -9.33 4.05
C SER A 138 -10.52 -10.04 2.94
N PHE A 139 -10.13 -9.86 1.68
CA PHE A 139 -10.82 -10.42 0.52
C PHE A 139 -10.05 -11.57 -0.15
N LEU A 140 -8.90 -11.99 0.39
CA LEU A 140 -8.06 -13.03 -0.22
C LEU A 140 -8.78 -14.38 -0.31
N GLU A 141 -9.57 -14.72 0.71
CA GLU A 141 -10.31 -15.98 0.81
C GLU A 141 -11.79 -15.84 0.41
N LEU A 142 -12.20 -14.65 -0.03
CA LEU A 142 -13.59 -14.38 -0.43
C LEU A 142 -13.76 -14.49 -1.95
N PRO A 143 -14.97 -14.82 -2.44
CA PRO A 143 -15.27 -14.78 -3.87
C PRO A 143 -14.98 -13.39 -4.47
N LEU A 144 -14.62 -13.35 -5.76
CA LEU A 144 -14.41 -12.07 -6.47
C LEU A 144 -15.57 -11.09 -6.32
N SER A 145 -16.81 -11.60 -6.31
CA SER A 145 -18.03 -10.80 -6.18
C SER A 145 -18.16 -10.09 -4.83
N SER A 146 -17.39 -10.50 -3.82
CA SER A 146 -17.33 -9.84 -2.52
C SER A 146 -16.43 -8.61 -2.51
N ARG A 147 -15.61 -8.39 -3.55
CA ARG A 147 -14.72 -7.22 -3.64
C ARG A 147 -15.52 -5.99 -4.06
N ASP A 148 -15.37 -4.91 -3.31
CA ASP A 148 -15.96 -3.62 -3.66
C ASP A 148 -14.98 -2.72 -4.44
N MET A 149 -15.36 -1.47 -4.68
CA MET A 149 -14.56 -0.50 -5.42
C MET A 149 -13.38 0.08 -4.61
N GLY A 150 -13.15 -0.38 -3.38
CA GLY A 150 -12.16 0.15 -2.46
C GLY A 150 -12.79 0.80 -1.22
N PRO A 151 -11.93 1.24 -0.27
CA PRO A 151 -12.38 1.87 0.96
C PRO A 151 -13.14 3.16 0.66
N PRO A 152 -14.01 3.59 1.58
CA PRO A 152 -14.68 4.89 1.48
C PRO A 152 -13.66 6.02 1.29
N GLN A 153 -14.15 7.12 0.69
CA GLN A 153 -13.38 8.34 0.47
C GLN A 153 -12.56 8.74 1.71
N SER A 154 -11.37 9.30 1.47
CA SER A 154 -10.47 9.76 2.55
C SER A 154 -11.21 10.60 3.58
N ILE A 155 -10.97 10.34 4.88
CA ILE A 155 -11.61 11.08 5.97
C ILE A 155 -11.26 12.56 5.94
N PHE A 156 -10.09 12.91 5.39
CA PHE A 156 -9.61 14.28 5.22
C PHE A 156 -10.43 15.09 4.22
N LYS A 157 -11.29 14.44 3.43
CA LYS A 157 -12.27 15.12 2.55
C LYS A 157 -13.60 15.43 3.26
N THR A 158 -13.80 14.93 4.48
CA THR A 158 -15.05 15.11 5.24
C THR A 158 -14.92 16.22 6.27
N ILE A 159 -16.05 16.64 6.86
CA ILE A 159 -16.07 17.62 7.97
C ILE A 159 -15.41 17.07 9.24
N LEU A 160 -15.26 15.74 9.36
CA LEU A 160 -14.67 15.10 10.54
C LEU A 160 -13.19 15.45 10.70
N ALA A 161 -12.53 15.88 9.63
CA ALA A 161 -11.14 16.29 9.62
C ALA A 161 -10.94 17.80 9.78
N ASP A 162 -12.00 18.61 9.89
CA ASP A 162 -11.88 20.08 9.89
C ASP A 162 -11.06 20.58 11.09
N SER A 163 -11.13 19.91 12.23
CA SER A 163 -10.28 20.19 13.41
C SER A 163 -8.78 20.00 13.14
N LEU A 164 -8.40 19.03 12.29
CA LEU A 164 -7.01 18.82 11.87
C LEU A 164 -6.60 19.83 10.79
N ILE A 165 -7.50 20.05 9.82
CA ILE A 165 -7.28 20.97 8.71
C ILE A 165 -7.09 22.40 9.24
N TYR A 166 -7.94 22.86 10.14
CA TYR A 166 -7.87 24.21 10.71
C TYR A 166 -7.13 24.26 12.05
N HIS A 167 -6.35 23.21 12.37
CA HIS A 167 -5.57 23.16 13.60
C HIS A 167 -4.69 24.40 13.76
N GLY A 168 -4.74 25.03 14.96
CA GLY A 168 -3.99 26.24 15.28
C GLY A 168 -4.62 27.55 14.78
N ILE A 169 -5.76 27.53 14.07
CA ILE A 169 -6.53 28.75 13.76
C ILE A 169 -7.51 29.00 14.92
N PRO A 170 -7.39 30.11 15.67
CA PRO A 170 -8.27 30.40 16.79
C PRO A 170 -9.73 30.54 16.34
N ASP A 171 -10.64 29.89 17.07
CA ASP A 171 -12.10 29.99 16.89
C ASP A 171 -12.59 29.82 15.45
N TRP A 172 -11.89 29.00 14.64
CA TRP A 172 -12.18 28.83 13.22
C TRP A 172 -13.64 28.45 12.94
N GLN A 173 -14.31 27.76 13.87
CA GLN A 173 -15.73 27.40 13.75
C GLN A 173 -16.67 28.62 13.74
N THR A 174 -16.26 29.72 14.36
CA THR A 174 -17.03 30.97 14.48
C THR A 174 -16.50 32.07 13.57
N LEU A 175 -15.48 31.77 12.76
CA LEU A 175 -14.80 32.76 11.92
C LEU A 175 -15.76 33.45 10.95
N SER A 176 -16.69 32.71 10.35
CA SER A 176 -17.73 33.27 9.47
C SER A 176 -18.61 34.29 10.20
N GLN A 177 -19.03 34.01 11.44
CA GLN A 177 -19.81 34.94 12.25
C GLN A 177 -18.98 36.19 12.61
N ARG A 178 -17.75 36.01 13.10
CA ARG A 178 -16.84 37.11 13.45
C ARG A 178 -16.60 38.03 12.25
N ASN A 179 -16.38 37.44 11.08
CA ASN A 179 -16.16 38.19 9.85
C ASN A 179 -17.41 38.94 9.40
N HIS A 180 -18.60 38.34 9.57
CA HIS A 180 -19.87 39.01 9.27
C HIS A 180 -20.08 40.23 10.17
N GLU A 181 -19.82 40.08 11.47
CA GLU A 181 -19.95 41.18 12.45
C GLU A 181 -18.98 42.33 12.16
N ARG A 182 -17.77 42.02 11.65
CA ARG A 182 -16.72 43.02 11.40
C ARG A 182 -16.79 43.69 10.03
N TYR A 183 -17.07 42.92 8.98
CA TYR A 183 -16.98 43.37 7.59
C TYR A 183 -18.35 43.42 6.88
N GLY A 184 -19.41 42.93 7.52
CA GLY A 184 -20.74 42.83 6.95
C GLY A 184 -20.93 41.58 6.07
N THR A 185 -21.97 41.62 5.24
CA THR A 185 -22.33 40.49 4.37
C THR A 185 -21.26 40.27 3.30
N HIS A 186 -20.75 39.04 3.26
CA HIS A 186 -19.88 38.49 2.22
C HIS A 186 -20.52 37.18 1.74
N TYR A 187 -20.37 36.86 0.46
CA TYR A 187 -21.18 35.82 -0.20
C TYR A 187 -20.37 34.59 -0.57
N PHE A 188 -19.05 34.73 -0.71
CA PHE A 188 -18.18 33.67 -1.17
C PHE A 188 -17.04 33.45 -0.20
N ILE A 189 -16.57 32.20 -0.13
CA ILE A 189 -15.41 31.89 0.69
C ILE A 189 -14.13 32.53 0.14
N SER A 190 -14.09 32.87 -1.15
CA SER A 190 -13.00 33.66 -1.75
C SER A 190 -12.88 35.06 -1.17
N ASP A 191 -13.96 35.62 -0.60
CA ASP A 191 -13.92 36.96 0.00
C ASP A 191 -12.95 37.03 1.20
N LEU A 192 -12.67 35.87 1.84
CA LEU A 192 -11.70 35.75 2.94
C LEU A 192 -10.24 36.01 2.50
N GLU A 193 -9.92 35.89 1.21
CA GLU A 193 -8.57 36.17 0.68
C GLU A 193 -8.24 37.67 0.80
N ASP A 194 -9.24 38.53 0.62
CA ASP A 194 -9.10 39.99 0.63
C ASP A 194 -9.24 40.60 2.04
N PHE A 195 -9.62 39.80 3.05
CA PHE A 195 -9.71 40.29 4.42
C PHE A 195 -8.32 40.56 5.00
N PRO A 196 -8.15 41.60 5.83
CA PRO A 196 -6.86 41.94 6.41
C PRO A 196 -6.44 41.00 7.55
N ASP A 197 -7.32 40.08 7.97
CA ASP A 197 -7.09 39.17 9.09
C ASP A 197 -6.31 37.92 8.65
N PRO A 198 -5.11 37.65 9.22
CA PRO A 198 -4.29 36.49 8.84
C PRO A 198 -5.01 35.16 9.04
N GLU A 199 -5.87 35.03 10.07
CA GLU A 199 -6.65 33.82 10.31
C GLU A 199 -7.66 33.52 9.20
N SER A 200 -8.24 34.57 8.60
CA SER A 200 -9.20 34.47 7.49
C SER A 200 -8.51 34.01 6.21
N GLN A 201 -7.36 34.60 5.92
CA GLN A 201 -6.54 34.24 4.77
C GLN A 201 -6.02 32.79 4.89
N GLU A 202 -5.54 32.40 6.08
CA GLU A 202 -5.06 31.04 6.33
C GLU A 202 -6.20 30.01 6.27
N TYR A 203 -7.38 30.33 6.82
CA TYR A 203 -8.56 29.47 6.69
C TYR A 203 -8.93 29.24 5.22
N TYR A 204 -8.97 30.30 4.42
CA TYR A 204 -9.25 30.20 2.98
C TYR A 204 -8.21 29.33 2.25
N LYS A 205 -6.92 29.58 2.49
CA LYS A 205 -5.81 28.81 1.92
C LYS A 205 -5.98 27.31 2.19
N ARG A 206 -6.29 26.94 3.44
CA ARG A 206 -6.49 25.54 3.82
C ARG A 206 -7.79 24.97 3.24
N TRP A 207 -8.87 25.75 3.18
CA TRP A 207 -10.10 25.29 2.54
C TRP A 207 -9.89 24.96 1.05
N ILE A 208 -9.20 25.83 0.30
CA ILE A 208 -8.86 25.56 -1.12
C ILE A 208 -8.07 24.27 -1.24
N ARG A 209 -7.01 24.12 -0.44
CA ARG A 209 -6.13 22.95 -0.47
C ARG A 209 -6.86 21.65 -0.11
N HIS A 210 -7.72 21.66 0.89
CA HIS A 210 -8.32 20.42 1.40
C HIS A 210 -9.67 20.08 0.79
N LYS A 211 -10.48 21.08 0.42
CA LYS A 211 -11.88 20.91 -0.02
C LYS A 211 -12.06 21.07 -1.53
N VAL A 212 -11.24 21.88 -2.18
CA VAL A 212 -11.32 22.09 -3.65
C VAL A 212 -10.26 21.29 -4.38
N GLN A 213 -9.01 21.30 -3.90
CA GLN A 213 -7.86 20.67 -4.54
C GLN A 213 -7.24 19.58 -3.66
N PRO A 214 -8.02 18.58 -3.20
CA PRO A 214 -7.51 17.63 -2.22
C PRO A 214 -6.27 16.91 -2.75
N GLY A 215 -5.19 16.95 -1.95
CA GLY A 215 -3.92 16.35 -2.30
C GLY A 215 -4.00 14.83 -2.48
N GLY A 216 -3.20 14.30 -3.40
CA GLY A 216 -3.01 12.84 -3.59
C GLY A 216 -2.31 12.15 -2.40
N GLU A 217 -1.84 12.91 -1.42
CA GLU A 217 -1.10 12.46 -0.25
C GLU A 217 -1.96 11.79 0.82
N TYR A 218 -3.29 12.00 0.81
CA TYR A 218 -4.16 11.51 1.89
C TYR A 218 -4.09 10.01 2.15
N PRO A 219 -4.17 9.11 1.14
CA PRO A 219 -4.11 7.68 1.41
C PRO A 219 -2.78 7.26 2.04
N LEU A 220 -1.68 7.92 1.69
CA LEU A 220 -0.38 7.68 2.30
C LEU A 220 -0.40 8.03 3.78
N ILE A 221 -0.88 9.22 4.13
CA ILE A 221 -1.00 9.66 5.52
C ILE A 221 -1.91 8.71 6.28
N GLU A 222 -3.12 8.46 5.77
CA GLU A 222 -4.10 7.55 6.38
C GLU A 222 -3.51 6.17 6.67
N GLN A 223 -2.78 5.59 5.71
CA GLN A 223 -2.15 4.29 5.87
C GLN A 223 -1.10 4.24 6.99
N HIS A 224 -0.22 5.25 7.02
CA HIS A 224 0.86 5.30 8.00
C HIS A 224 0.36 5.53 9.43
N TYR A 225 -0.85 6.07 9.60
CA TYR A 225 -1.50 6.20 10.91
C TYR A 225 -2.52 5.09 11.22
N GLY A 226 -2.67 4.10 10.35
CA GLY A 226 -3.37 2.84 10.66
C GLY A 226 -4.60 2.52 9.81
N LYS A 227 -5.03 3.43 8.92
CA LYS A 227 -6.21 3.18 8.07
C LYS A 227 -5.83 2.21 6.95
N PRO A 228 -6.51 1.07 6.79
CA PRO A 228 -6.27 0.22 5.63
C PRO A 228 -6.58 0.96 4.32
N THR A 229 -5.65 0.92 3.36
CA THR A 229 -5.89 1.47 2.01
C THR A 229 -5.60 0.45 0.91
N ILE A 230 -5.95 0.83 -0.32
CA ILE A 230 -5.64 0.08 -1.55
C ILE A 230 -4.16 0.22 -1.98
N GLY A 231 -3.41 1.03 -1.25
CA GLY A 231 -1.99 1.24 -1.41
C GLY A 231 -1.15 0.11 -0.83
N LEU A 232 -0.18 -0.38 -1.60
CA LEU A 232 0.86 -1.24 -1.07
C LEU A 232 1.92 -0.38 -0.41
N ASP A 233 2.06 -0.54 0.90
CA ASP A 233 3.13 0.12 1.65
C ASP A 233 4.50 -0.41 1.23
N VAL A 234 5.35 0.48 0.72
CA VAL A 234 6.73 0.19 0.33
C VAL A 234 7.65 1.27 0.87
N THR A 235 8.92 0.94 1.05
CA THR A 235 9.96 1.89 1.48
C THR A 235 11.11 1.92 0.50
N PHE A 236 11.81 3.04 0.42
CA PHE A 236 13.08 3.16 -0.31
C PHE A 236 14.30 2.95 0.60
N ASP A 237 14.08 2.57 1.86
CA ASP A 237 15.12 2.29 2.84
C ASP A 237 15.12 0.80 3.25
N LEU A 238 16.27 0.14 3.05
CA LEU A 238 16.42 -1.27 3.34
C LEU A 238 16.38 -1.59 4.84
N GLY A 239 16.82 -0.67 5.70
CA GLY A 239 16.74 -0.81 7.16
C GLY A 239 15.30 -0.76 7.64
N VAL A 240 14.47 0.12 7.07
CA VAL A 240 13.03 0.16 7.35
C VAL A 240 12.35 -1.14 6.91
N ALA A 241 12.68 -1.67 5.73
CA ALA A 241 12.15 -2.97 5.30
C ALA A 241 12.60 -4.11 6.22
N ALA A 242 13.87 -4.13 6.62
CA ALA A 242 14.38 -5.13 7.56
C ALA A 242 13.70 -5.03 8.94
N PHE A 243 13.40 -3.82 9.43
CA PHE A 243 12.63 -3.61 10.65
C PHE A 243 11.27 -4.32 10.56
N PHE A 244 10.47 -4.05 9.52
CA PHE A 244 9.16 -4.68 9.33
C PHE A 244 9.21 -6.19 9.05
N ALA A 245 10.36 -6.71 8.64
CA ALA A 245 10.58 -8.14 8.47
C ALA A 245 10.98 -8.85 9.77
N SER A 246 11.56 -8.12 10.73
CA SER A 246 12.12 -8.65 11.98
C SER A 246 11.30 -8.29 13.22
N HIS A 247 10.30 -7.41 13.10
CA HIS A 247 9.43 -7.00 14.19
C HIS A 247 7.98 -7.42 13.91
N TYR A 248 7.23 -7.71 14.97
CA TYR A 248 5.80 -7.96 14.90
C TYR A 248 5.02 -6.87 15.61
N TRP A 249 3.87 -6.54 15.04
CA TRP A 249 2.92 -5.63 15.67
C TRP A 249 2.21 -6.36 16.81
N SER A 250 2.18 -5.74 17.98
CA SER A 250 1.52 -6.25 19.17
C SER A 250 0.55 -5.22 19.72
N ARG A 251 -0.59 -5.68 20.22
CA ARG A 251 -1.57 -4.88 20.95
C ARG A 251 -2.04 -5.67 22.15
N SER A 252 -1.91 -5.10 23.34
CA SER A 252 -2.42 -5.75 24.55
C SER A 252 -3.95 -5.83 24.49
N ALA A 253 -4.52 -6.96 24.90
CA ALA A 253 -5.97 -7.16 24.90
C ALA A 253 -6.71 -6.13 25.79
N ASP A 254 -6.02 -5.67 26.85
CA ASP A 254 -6.57 -4.72 27.83
C ASP A 254 -6.19 -3.26 27.52
N SER A 255 -5.46 -3.01 26.42
CA SER A 255 -4.99 -1.67 26.05
C SER A 255 -5.48 -1.25 24.67
N THR A 256 -5.83 0.03 24.54
CA THR A 256 -6.03 0.66 23.23
C THR A 256 -4.72 0.90 22.49
N LYS A 257 -3.59 0.66 23.15
CA LYS A 257 -2.25 0.94 22.65
C LYS A 257 -1.59 -0.26 22.00
N ALA A 258 -0.76 0.02 21.01
CA ALA A 258 0.00 -0.94 20.24
C ALA A 258 1.50 -0.62 20.30
N THR A 259 2.31 -1.61 19.97
CA THR A 259 3.77 -1.49 19.91
C THR A 259 4.33 -2.39 18.83
N TYR A 260 5.62 -2.26 18.54
CA TYR A 260 6.38 -3.17 17.70
C TYR A 260 7.45 -3.83 18.56
N LEU A 261 7.42 -5.15 18.61
CA LEU A 261 8.41 -5.93 19.36
C LEU A 261 9.30 -6.70 18.37
N PRO A 262 10.60 -6.82 18.66
CA PRO A 262 11.47 -7.69 17.88
C PRO A 262 10.95 -9.13 17.99
N ILE A 263 10.98 -9.86 16.88
CA ILE A 263 10.77 -11.31 16.89
C ILE A 263 11.95 -11.93 17.63
N GLU A 264 11.67 -12.91 18.51
CA GLU A 264 12.72 -13.57 19.29
C GLU A 264 13.75 -14.25 18.40
N GLU A 265 15.02 -14.23 18.82
CA GLU A 265 16.11 -14.93 18.16
C GLU A 265 15.79 -16.42 18.02
N GLY A 266 16.08 -16.99 16.84
CA GLY A 266 15.74 -18.36 16.48
C GLY A 266 14.32 -18.56 15.97
N ARG A 267 13.48 -17.50 15.94
CA ARG A 267 12.07 -17.58 15.48
C ARG A 267 11.76 -16.69 14.28
N HIS A 268 12.76 -16.05 13.68
CA HIS A 268 12.55 -15.22 12.50
C HIS A 268 12.12 -16.08 11.29
N GLU A 269 10.98 -15.73 10.71
CA GLU A 269 10.52 -16.21 9.39
C GLU A 269 10.51 -15.07 8.36
N GLY A 270 11.10 -13.93 8.73
CA GLY A 270 11.01 -12.66 8.03
C GLY A 270 11.46 -12.72 6.57
N VAL A 271 10.85 -11.87 5.76
CA VAL A 271 11.17 -11.72 4.35
C VAL A 271 11.27 -10.26 3.97
N VAL A 272 12.28 -9.94 3.17
CA VAL A 272 12.42 -8.65 2.49
C VAL A 272 12.26 -8.87 0.99
N TYR A 273 11.31 -8.17 0.39
CA TYR A 273 11.11 -8.16 -1.06
C TYR A 273 11.80 -6.97 -1.70
N LEU A 274 12.47 -7.20 -2.83
CA LEU A 274 12.91 -6.16 -3.74
C LEU A 274 11.90 -6.09 -4.88
N LEU A 275 11.23 -4.96 -4.99
CA LEU A 275 10.16 -4.71 -5.94
C LEU A 275 10.63 -3.70 -6.98
N ARG A 276 10.49 -4.08 -8.26
CA ARG A 276 10.74 -3.22 -9.41
C ARG A 276 9.49 -3.17 -10.28
N PHE A 277 8.60 -2.24 -9.94
CA PHE A 277 7.38 -1.99 -10.68
C PHE A 277 7.69 -1.48 -12.08
N ARG A 278 7.22 -2.19 -13.11
CA ARG A 278 7.47 -1.81 -14.51
C ARG A 278 6.31 -1.04 -15.12
N ASP A 279 5.08 -1.40 -14.76
CA ASP A 279 3.87 -0.82 -15.34
C ASP A 279 2.72 -0.79 -14.31
N PRO A 280 2.32 0.40 -13.81
CA PRO A 280 3.06 1.66 -13.92
C PRO A 280 4.41 1.56 -13.21
N THR A 281 5.40 2.36 -13.64
CA THR A 281 6.70 2.39 -12.97
C THR A 281 6.60 3.13 -11.64
N VAL A 282 7.14 2.53 -10.57
CA VAL A 282 7.33 3.18 -9.27
C VAL A 282 8.79 3.59 -9.15
N LYS A 283 9.06 4.88 -9.10
CA LYS A 283 10.40 5.43 -8.90
C LYS A 283 10.48 6.23 -7.62
N ARG A 284 11.65 6.25 -7.00
CA ARG A 284 11.98 7.10 -5.86
C ARG A 284 11.65 8.57 -6.15
N THR A 285 11.95 9.07 -7.35
CA THR A 285 11.66 10.48 -7.71
C THR A 285 10.18 10.84 -7.69
N ASP A 286 9.31 9.85 -7.87
CA ASP A 286 7.87 10.08 -8.09
C ASP A 286 7.05 9.66 -6.85
N TYR A 287 7.53 8.65 -6.11
CA TYR A 287 6.82 8.04 -5.00
C TYR A 287 7.47 8.22 -3.63
N LEU A 288 8.78 8.53 -3.55
CA LEU A 288 9.38 8.84 -2.25
C LEU A 288 8.85 10.19 -1.80
N VAL A 289 8.18 10.18 -0.66
CA VAL A 289 7.75 11.41 -0.04
C VAL A 289 8.91 12.03 0.72
N THR A 290 9.38 13.16 0.20
CA THR A 290 10.42 13.99 0.83
C THR A 290 9.83 15.21 1.55
N SER A 291 8.58 15.56 1.24
CA SER A 291 7.78 16.59 1.91
C SER A 291 6.30 16.26 1.73
N LEU A 292 5.46 16.61 2.71
CA LEU A 292 4.01 16.53 2.64
C LEU A 292 3.42 17.93 2.71
N GLY A 293 2.91 18.42 1.57
CA GLY A 293 2.39 19.78 1.46
C GLY A 293 0.96 19.92 2.00
N VAL A 294 0.22 18.81 2.11
CA VAL A 294 -1.19 18.89 2.41
C VAL A 294 -1.47 19.35 3.85
N PHE A 295 -0.59 19.09 4.81
CA PHE A 295 -0.66 19.60 6.19
C PHE A 295 0.60 20.39 6.58
N GLU A 296 1.02 21.36 5.77
CA GLU A 296 2.18 22.23 6.06
C GLU A 296 2.15 22.86 7.47
N HIS A 297 0.95 23.20 7.97
CA HIS A 297 0.75 23.80 9.30
C HIS A 297 0.81 22.80 10.45
N LEU A 298 0.77 21.50 10.14
CA LEU A 298 0.76 20.42 11.11
C LEU A 298 1.63 19.27 10.55
N PRO A 299 2.96 19.39 10.65
CA PRO A 299 3.88 18.52 9.94
C PRO A 299 3.64 17.03 10.21
N VAL A 300 3.60 16.27 9.12
CA VAL A 300 3.39 14.82 9.14
C VAL A 300 4.74 14.11 9.03
N VAL A 301 5.18 13.47 10.12
CA VAL A 301 6.57 13.03 10.25
C VAL A 301 6.77 11.57 9.85
N ARG A 302 5.82 10.69 10.19
CA ARG A 302 5.98 9.24 10.05
C ARG A 302 6.28 8.76 8.62
N PRO A 303 5.54 9.17 7.56
CA PRO A 303 5.87 8.79 6.19
C PRO A 303 7.29 9.19 5.76
N LEU A 304 7.77 10.34 6.24
CA LEU A 304 9.10 10.87 5.91
C LEU A 304 10.20 10.01 6.55
N ARG A 305 10.07 9.67 7.84
CA ARG A 305 11.06 8.84 8.56
C ARG A 305 11.12 7.42 8.03
N GLN A 306 9.99 6.89 7.52
CA GLN A 306 9.92 5.56 6.92
C GLN A 306 10.32 5.53 5.43
N GLN A 307 10.61 6.69 4.82
CA GLN A 307 10.97 6.84 3.40
C GLN A 307 10.01 6.08 2.47
N CYS A 308 8.71 6.22 2.73
CA CYS A 308 7.70 5.37 2.13
C CYS A 308 7.20 5.88 0.77
N GLY A 309 6.55 4.97 0.05
CA GLY A 309 5.77 5.22 -1.14
C GLY A 309 4.52 4.34 -1.14
N LEU A 310 3.52 4.71 -1.95
CA LEU A 310 2.23 4.03 -1.93
C LEU A 310 1.64 3.75 -3.32
N PRO A 311 2.21 2.81 -4.10
CA PRO A 311 1.56 2.32 -5.31
C PRO A 311 0.17 1.74 -4.98
N ALA A 312 -0.85 2.26 -5.64
CA ALA A 312 -2.24 1.83 -5.48
C ALA A 312 -2.59 0.68 -6.43
N PHE A 313 -3.46 -0.22 -5.97
CA PHE A 313 -3.92 -1.38 -6.73
C PHE A 313 -5.44 -1.44 -6.73
N HIS A 314 -6.04 -1.65 -7.89
CA HIS A 314 -7.48 -1.83 -8.04
C HIS A 314 -7.96 -3.19 -7.50
N ALA A 315 -9.27 -3.30 -7.28
CA ALA A 315 -9.93 -4.52 -6.78
C ALA A 315 -9.70 -5.78 -7.66
N HIS A 316 -9.34 -5.57 -8.93
CA HIS A 316 -9.07 -6.62 -9.91
C HIS A 316 -7.56 -6.92 -10.10
N GLU A 317 -6.70 -6.44 -9.19
CA GLU A 317 -5.24 -6.63 -9.27
C GLU A 317 -4.57 -6.73 -7.88
N ILE A 318 -5.28 -7.28 -6.90
CA ILE A 318 -4.88 -7.27 -5.48
C ILE A 318 -3.55 -7.98 -5.16
N ALA A 319 -3.09 -8.89 -6.02
CA ALA A 319 -1.84 -9.65 -5.90
C ALA A 319 -0.82 -9.24 -6.98
N ALA A 320 -1.10 -8.20 -7.76
CA ALA A 320 -0.27 -7.82 -8.91
C ALA A 320 1.16 -7.42 -8.55
N ALA A 321 1.42 -6.99 -7.31
CA ALA A 321 2.77 -6.66 -6.85
C ALA A 321 3.73 -7.87 -6.86
N ALA A 322 3.23 -9.10 -6.70
CA ALA A 322 4.06 -10.30 -6.74
C ALA A 322 4.73 -10.52 -8.12
N ARG A 323 4.17 -9.95 -9.19
CA ARG A 323 4.78 -9.96 -10.53
C ARG A 323 6.01 -9.08 -10.63
N ASP A 324 6.10 -8.03 -9.82
CA ASP A 324 7.17 -7.04 -9.88
C ASP A 324 8.34 -7.40 -8.96
N LEU A 325 8.41 -8.65 -8.48
CA LEU A 325 9.51 -9.16 -7.67
C LEU A 325 10.81 -9.29 -8.46
N GLU A 326 11.81 -8.51 -8.07
CA GLU A 326 13.19 -8.63 -8.53
C GLU A 326 13.98 -9.64 -7.68
N ALA A 327 13.79 -9.60 -6.35
CA ALA A 327 14.33 -10.59 -5.43
C ALA A 327 13.44 -10.85 -4.21
N VAL A 328 13.63 -12.04 -3.64
CA VAL A 328 13.07 -12.45 -2.35
C VAL A 328 14.23 -12.78 -1.42
N ILE A 329 14.29 -12.13 -0.27
CA ILE A 329 15.34 -12.33 0.71
C ILE A 329 14.73 -12.89 1.98
N LEU A 330 15.01 -14.17 2.27
CA LEU A 330 14.56 -14.85 3.49
C LEU A 330 15.60 -14.65 4.60
N LEU A 331 15.15 -14.10 5.72
CA LEU A 331 16.00 -13.86 6.89
C LEU A 331 16.35 -15.19 7.58
N ASP A 332 17.53 -15.25 8.17
CA ASP A 332 17.92 -16.35 9.04
C ASP A 332 17.09 -16.35 10.32
N ALA A 333 16.88 -17.53 10.91
CA ALA A 333 16.14 -17.66 12.16
C ALA A 333 16.76 -16.84 13.29
N GLY A 334 18.08 -16.66 13.30
CA GLY A 334 18.83 -15.81 14.24
C GLY A 334 19.24 -14.45 13.63
N PHE A 335 18.36 -13.82 12.83
CA PHE A 335 18.65 -12.52 12.24
C PHE A 335 19.00 -11.46 13.31
N ASP A 336 20.16 -10.82 13.17
CA ASP A 336 20.60 -9.74 14.03
C ASP A 336 19.90 -8.43 13.67
N THR A 337 19.12 -7.91 14.62
CA THR A 337 18.40 -6.63 14.49
C THR A 337 19.25 -5.43 14.88
N SER A 338 20.52 -5.64 15.28
CA SER A 338 21.43 -4.54 15.62
C SER A 338 21.65 -3.60 14.43
N GLY A 339 21.57 -2.29 14.70
CA GLY A 339 21.73 -1.25 13.69
C GLY A 339 20.53 -1.05 12.76
N LEU A 340 19.39 -1.70 13.03
CA LEU A 340 18.10 -1.31 12.45
C LEU A 340 17.58 -0.02 13.10
N PRO A 341 16.64 0.71 12.45
CA PRO A 341 15.99 1.86 13.08
C PRO A 341 15.18 1.44 14.31
N GLU A 342 15.24 2.25 15.36
CA GLU A 342 14.43 2.06 16.56
C GLU A 342 12.93 2.33 16.30
N PRO A 343 12.01 1.64 17.00
CA PRO A 343 10.57 1.88 16.88
C PRO A 343 10.17 3.35 17.08
N GLU A 344 10.74 4.05 18.07
CA GLU A 344 10.47 5.45 18.39
C GLU A 344 10.90 6.41 17.26
N TYR A 345 11.94 6.02 16.52
CA TYR A 345 12.32 6.74 15.32
C TYR A 345 11.25 6.56 14.24
N LEU A 346 10.84 5.33 13.94
CA LEU A 346 9.89 5.05 12.85
C LEU A 346 8.44 5.46 13.18
N PHE A 347 8.07 5.49 14.47
CA PHE A 347 6.74 5.80 14.97
C PHE A 347 6.82 6.89 16.04
N PRO A 348 7.21 8.13 15.68
CA PRO A 348 7.27 9.23 16.64
C PRO A 348 5.91 9.44 17.31
N ILE A 349 5.96 9.57 18.64
CA ILE A 349 4.79 9.89 19.49
C ILE A 349 4.83 11.38 19.81
N GLU A 350 5.85 11.84 20.54
CA GLU A 350 5.95 13.23 21.01
C GLU A 350 6.41 14.20 19.91
N ASP A 351 7.28 13.73 19.01
CA ASP A 351 7.86 14.54 17.93
C ASP A 351 6.96 14.67 16.69
N ASP A 352 5.75 14.08 16.70
CA ASP A 352 4.83 14.09 15.58
C ASP A 352 3.54 14.85 15.97
N PRO A 353 3.50 16.17 15.74
CA PRO A 353 2.35 16.98 16.16
C PRO A 353 1.07 16.56 15.41
N PHE A 354 1.19 16.03 14.19
CA PHE A 354 0.07 15.47 13.45
C PHE A 354 -0.49 14.21 14.12
N TYR A 355 0.39 13.30 14.58
CA TYR A 355 0.00 12.14 15.36
C TYR A 355 -0.74 12.53 16.64
N LEU A 356 -0.21 13.48 17.41
CA LEU A 356 -0.85 13.94 18.64
C LEU A 356 -2.26 14.51 18.38
N ALA A 357 -2.41 15.30 17.32
CA ALA A 357 -3.70 15.84 16.91
C ALA A 357 -4.68 14.73 16.45
N LEU A 358 -4.19 13.67 15.79
CA LEU A 358 -4.99 12.49 15.42
C LEU A 358 -5.49 11.74 16.66
N ILE A 359 -4.65 11.56 17.67
CA ILE A 359 -5.04 10.92 18.93
C ILE A 359 -6.12 11.74 19.65
N GLU A 360 -6.03 13.07 19.60
CA GLU A 360 -7.10 13.94 20.11
C GLU A 360 -8.42 13.76 19.34
N GLN A 361 -8.37 13.65 18.00
CA GLN A 361 -9.56 13.35 17.21
C GLN A 361 -10.16 11.99 17.55
N ARG A 362 -9.30 10.97 17.74
CA ARG A 362 -9.74 9.64 18.17
C ARG A 362 -10.47 9.69 19.50
N LYS A 363 -9.95 10.44 20.48
CA LYS A 363 -10.61 10.60 21.79
C LYS A 363 -11.97 11.32 21.67
N ARG A 364 -12.10 12.26 20.73
CA ARG A 364 -13.31 13.08 20.56
C ARG A 364 -14.40 12.38 19.72
N PHE A 365 -14.00 11.56 18.76
CA PHE A 365 -14.86 10.96 17.74
C PHE A 365 -14.51 9.49 17.51
N GLU A 366 -14.56 8.69 18.59
CA GLU A 366 -14.02 7.31 18.66
C GLU A 366 -14.41 6.44 17.47
N ASP A 367 -15.70 6.40 17.10
CA ASP A 367 -16.20 5.55 16.02
C ASP A 367 -15.51 5.84 14.67
N TRP A 368 -15.34 7.12 14.33
CA TRP A 368 -14.84 7.57 13.02
C TRP A 368 -13.32 7.48 12.88
N TRP A 369 -12.61 7.48 14.02
CA TRP A 369 -11.14 7.48 14.10
C TRP A 369 -10.59 6.23 14.80
N SER A 370 -11.41 5.20 14.96
CA SER A 370 -11.05 3.91 15.58
C SER A 370 -9.89 3.19 14.89
N TRP A 371 -9.59 3.55 13.64
CA TRP A 371 -8.47 3.05 12.86
C TRP A 371 -7.12 3.70 13.23
N VAL A 372 -7.11 4.86 13.91
CA VAL A 372 -5.87 5.52 14.34
C VAL A 372 -5.23 4.66 15.41
N VAL A 373 -4.03 4.17 15.14
CA VAL A 373 -3.29 3.35 16.12
C VAL A 373 -2.68 4.26 17.18
N ASP A 374 -2.95 3.97 18.45
CA ASP A 374 -2.30 4.61 19.59
C ASP A 374 -1.09 3.77 19.97
N TYR A 375 0.12 4.34 19.99
CA TYR A 375 1.37 3.63 20.21
C TYR A 375 1.95 3.86 21.61
N GLU A 376 2.67 2.85 22.12
CA GLU A 376 3.60 2.96 23.24
C GLU A 376 4.86 2.12 22.96
N PHE A 377 6.02 2.64 23.35
CA PHE A 377 7.33 1.98 23.19
C PHE A 377 8.06 1.99 24.53
#